data_AF-A0A2W4J9Y3-F1
#
_entry.id   AF-A0A2W4J9Y3-F1
#
_cell.length_a   1.000
_cell.length_b   1.000
_cell.length_c   1.000
_cell.angle_alpha   90.00
_cell.angle_beta   90.00
_cell.angle_gamma   90.00
#
_symmetry.space_group_name_H-M   'P 1'
#
loop_
_entity.id
_entity.type
_entity.pdbx_description
1 polymer ?
#
loop_
_entity_poly.entity_id
_entity_poly.type
_entity_poly.pdbx_seq_one_letter_code
_entity_poly.pdbx_strand_id
1 'polypeptide(L)'
;MTATVPRLRLGSRPPERNVPANETLVMKLRHLRRRIALQQVFAELFEKRWMEPAIPLALLIGVFVFFSATTPGFASQENLLSTSAELAELSLVCLGMAVVVISGGIDLSVGSMFGLCKMDVICLVTLPALP
;
A
#
# COMPACT_ATOMS: atom_id res chain seq x y z
N MET A 1 35.34 26.63 -57.93
CA MET A 1 35.75 25.35 -57.32
C MET A 1 34.48 24.61 -56.92
N THR A 2 34.01 23.71 -57.78
CA THR A 2 32.71 23.04 -57.69
C THR A 2 32.95 21.62 -57.15
N ALA A 3 32.44 21.31 -55.96
CA ALA A 3 32.56 19.99 -55.35
C ALA A 3 31.47 19.05 -55.88
N THR A 4 31.87 17.98 -56.56
CA THR A 4 30.99 16.95 -57.12
C THR A 4 30.63 15.93 -56.02
N VAL A 5 29.34 15.79 -55.70
CA VAL A 5 28.83 14.79 -54.74
C VAL A 5 28.77 13.40 -55.40
N PRO A 6 29.29 12.33 -54.78
CA PRO A 6 29.19 10.99 -55.34
C PRO A 6 27.79 10.39 -55.12
N ARG A 7 27.21 9.80 -56.18
CA ARG A 7 25.91 9.09 -56.10
C ARG A 7 26.08 7.75 -55.40
N LEU A 8 25.45 7.57 -54.23
CA LEU A 8 25.28 6.27 -53.59
C LEU A 8 24.46 5.35 -54.50
N ARG A 9 25.04 4.21 -54.90
CA ARG A 9 24.32 3.12 -55.57
C ARG A 9 23.40 2.45 -54.55
N LEU A 10 22.08 2.60 -54.72
CA LEU A 10 21.07 1.86 -53.96
C LEU A 10 21.04 0.41 -54.49
N GLY A 11 21.93 -0.42 -53.95
CA GLY A 11 22.05 -1.83 -54.31
C GLY A 11 21.35 -2.73 -53.31
N SER A 12 20.51 -3.63 -53.86
CA SER A 12 19.89 -4.81 -53.24
C SER A 12 18.90 -4.57 -52.10
N ARG A 13 17.62 -4.88 -52.39
CA ARG A 13 16.60 -5.11 -51.36
C ARG A 13 17.15 -6.14 -50.37
N PRO A 14 17.01 -5.92 -49.04
CA PRO A 14 17.44 -6.90 -48.06
C PRO A 14 16.74 -8.24 -48.34
N PRO A 15 17.42 -9.38 -48.14
CA PRO A 15 16.79 -10.69 -48.32
C PRO A 15 15.53 -10.75 -47.45
N GLU A 16 14.41 -11.20 -48.03
CA GLU A 16 13.20 -11.49 -47.27
C GLU A 16 13.58 -12.50 -46.19
N ARG A 17 13.69 -11.99 -44.95
CA ARG A 17 13.87 -12.83 -43.78
C ARG A 17 12.59 -13.64 -43.68
N ASN A 18 12.67 -14.93 -44.01
CA ASN A 18 11.62 -15.92 -43.75
C ASN A 18 11.48 -16.05 -42.22
N VAL A 19 10.82 -15.07 -41.60
CA VAL A 19 10.54 -15.07 -40.16
C VAL A 19 9.60 -16.24 -39.93
N PRO A 20 10.04 -17.30 -39.25
CA PRO A 20 9.19 -18.44 -39.03
C PRO A 20 7.97 -17.98 -38.21
N ALA A 21 6.77 -18.42 -38.58
CA ALA A 21 5.53 -17.95 -37.97
C ALA A 21 5.47 -18.19 -36.44
N ASN A 22 6.31 -19.08 -35.92
CA ASN A 22 6.48 -19.28 -34.48
C ASN A 22 7.18 -18.09 -33.79
N GLU A 23 8.09 -17.37 -34.45
CA GLU A 23 8.74 -16.18 -33.87
C GLU A 23 7.77 -15.02 -33.72
N THR A 24 6.85 -14.82 -34.68
CA THR A 24 5.83 -13.78 -34.57
C THR A 24 4.83 -14.12 -33.47
N LEU A 25 4.46 -15.39 -33.29
CA LEU A 25 3.64 -15.85 -32.18
C LEU A 25 4.35 -15.70 -30.84
N VAL A 26 5.61 -16.11 -30.72
CA VAL A 26 6.41 -15.96 -29.48
C VAL A 26 6.59 -14.48 -29.14
N MET A 27 6.82 -13.61 -30.13
CA MET A 27 6.87 -12.16 -29.91
C MET A 27 5.50 -11.63 -29.47
N LYS A 28 4.40 -12.00 -30.15
CA LYS A 28 3.03 -11.61 -29.75
C LYS A 28 2.71 -12.07 -28.34
N LEU A 29 3.05 -13.32 -28.00
CA LEU A 29 2.84 -13.91 -26.67
C LEU A 29 3.71 -13.25 -25.62
N ARG A 30 4.95 -12.85 -25.94
CA ARG A 30 5.84 -12.11 -25.03
C ARG A 30 5.34 -10.68 -24.80
N HIS A 31 4.79 -10.04 -25.82
CA HIS A 31 4.09 -8.75 -25.70
C HIS A 31 2.77 -8.86 -24.93
N LEU A 32 2.02 -9.97 -25.10
CA LEU A 32 0.78 -10.23 -24.40
C LEU A 32 1.03 -10.61 -22.92
N ARG A 33 2.11 -11.35 -22.64
CA ARG A 33 2.59 -11.66 -21.28
C ARG A 33 2.99 -10.40 -20.51
N ARG A 34 3.55 -9.40 -21.19
CA ARG A 34 3.85 -8.08 -20.59
C ARG A 34 2.59 -7.21 -20.39
N ARG A 35 1.44 -7.54 -21.02
CA ARG A 35 0.14 -6.88 -20.76
C ARG A 35 -0.65 -7.56 -19.65
N ILE A 36 -0.46 -8.86 -19.43
CA ILE A 36 -0.91 -9.57 -18.22
C ILE A 36 0.06 -9.20 -17.09
N ALA A 37 0.10 -7.90 -16.82
CA ALA A 37 0.97 -7.24 -15.88
C ALA A 37 0.09 -6.61 -14.82
N LEU A 38 -0.75 -7.45 -14.20
CA LEU A 38 -1.45 -7.08 -12.97
C LEU A 38 -0.44 -6.47 -12.00
N GLN A 39 0.75 -7.05 -11.88
CA GLN A 39 1.84 -6.50 -11.07
C GLN A 39 2.31 -5.11 -11.50
N GLN A 40 2.33 -4.76 -12.80
CA GLN A 40 2.73 -3.41 -13.22
C GLN A 40 1.61 -2.40 -13.00
N VAL A 41 0.34 -2.78 -13.21
CA VAL A 41 -0.80 -1.92 -12.89
C VAL A 41 -0.90 -1.70 -11.38
N PHE A 42 -0.68 -2.73 -10.56
CA PHE A 42 -0.60 -2.59 -9.11
C PHE A 42 0.60 -1.71 -8.72
N ALA A 43 1.79 -1.92 -9.29
CA ALA A 43 2.96 -1.09 -8.99
C ALA A 43 2.71 0.40 -9.32
N GLU A 44 2.12 0.70 -10.49
CA GLU A 44 1.73 2.06 -10.87
C GLU A 44 0.63 2.66 -9.98
N LEU A 45 -0.23 1.82 -9.39
CA LEU A 45 -1.19 2.24 -8.39
C LEU A 45 -0.47 2.57 -7.06
N PHE A 46 0.44 1.68 -6.61
CA PHE A 46 1.26 1.74 -5.37
C PHE A 46 2.25 2.89 -5.34
N GLU A 47 2.67 3.37 -6.51
CA GLU A 47 3.49 4.58 -6.62
C GLU A 47 2.72 5.89 -6.40
N LYS A 48 1.38 5.86 -6.41
CA LYS A 48 0.62 7.11 -6.24
C LYS A 48 0.52 7.49 -4.76
N ARG A 49 0.87 8.74 -4.45
CA ARG A 49 0.92 9.31 -3.10
C ARG A 49 -0.39 9.23 -2.29
N TRP A 50 -1.55 9.14 -2.96
CA TRP A 50 -2.85 8.95 -2.30
C TRP A 50 -3.04 7.52 -1.76
N MET A 51 -2.17 6.58 -2.14
CA MET A 51 -2.26 5.21 -1.65
C MET A 51 -1.53 4.97 -0.32
N GLU A 52 -0.66 5.90 0.08
CA GLU A 52 -0.05 5.94 1.41
C GLU A 52 -1.09 5.87 2.54
N PRO A 53 -2.15 6.71 2.58
CA PRO A 53 -3.23 6.56 3.56
C PRO A 53 -4.28 5.50 3.18
N ALA A 54 -4.43 5.16 1.90
CA ALA A 54 -5.46 4.22 1.47
C ALA A 54 -5.15 2.76 1.86
N ILE A 55 -3.87 2.38 1.94
CA ILE A 55 -3.47 1.02 2.34
C ILE A 55 -3.87 0.74 3.80
N PRO A 56 -3.52 1.57 4.81
CA PRO A 56 -4.00 1.38 6.18
C PRO A 56 -5.53 1.38 6.29
N LEU A 57 -6.21 2.25 5.54
CA LEU A 57 -7.68 2.32 5.56
C LEU A 57 -8.32 1.04 4.99
N ALA A 58 -7.80 0.54 3.86
CA ALA A 58 -8.28 -0.70 3.27
C ALA A 58 -8.02 -1.90 4.20
N LEU A 59 -6.87 -1.94 4.87
CA LEU A 59 -6.56 -2.96 5.88
C LEU A 59 -7.54 -2.89 7.05
N LEU A 60 -7.83 -1.69 7.57
CA LEU A 60 -8.80 -1.49 8.65
C LEU A 60 -10.18 -2.02 8.27
N ILE A 61 -10.67 -1.68 7.08
CA ILE A 61 -11.97 -2.17 6.58
C ILE A 61 -11.94 -3.69 6.43
N GLY A 62 -10.88 -4.25 5.86
CA GLY A 62 -10.75 -5.70 5.68
C GLY A 62 -10.77 -6.47 7.00
N VAL A 63 -10.01 -6.01 8.00
CA VAL A 63 -9.98 -6.59 9.34
C VAL A 63 -11.32 -6.46 10.04
N PHE A 64 -11.98 -5.30 9.95
CA PHE A 64 -13.30 -5.07 10.53
C PHE A 64 -14.35 -6.03 9.96
N VAL A 65 -14.39 -6.17 8.62
CA VAL A 65 -15.32 -7.09 7.95
C VAL A 65 -15.02 -8.55 8.32
N PHE A 66 -13.74 -8.93 8.36
CA PHE A 66 -13.33 -10.28 8.75
C PHE A 66 -13.82 -10.63 10.16
N PHE A 67 -13.52 -9.80 11.16
CA PHE A 67 -13.95 -10.08 12.54
C PHE A 67 -15.46 -9.95 12.75
N SER A 68 -16.13 -9.05 12.02
CA SER A 68 -17.59 -8.97 12.02
C SER A 68 -18.23 -10.28 11.53
N ALA A 69 -17.60 -10.97 10.57
CA ALA A 69 -18.10 -12.25 10.05
C ALA A 69 -17.68 -13.46 10.90
N THR A 70 -16.46 -13.48 11.46
CA THR A 70 -15.94 -14.65 12.18
C THR A 70 -16.29 -14.67 13.66
N THR A 71 -16.53 -13.50 14.27
CA THR A 71 -16.68 -13.37 15.72
C THR A 71 -18.08 -12.88 16.08
N PRO A 72 -18.92 -13.73 16.71
CA PRO A 72 -20.25 -13.34 17.13
C PRO A 72 -20.18 -12.20 18.14
N GLY A 73 -20.97 -11.14 17.92
CA GLY A 73 -21.01 -9.98 18.81
C GLY A 73 -19.94 -8.92 18.57
N PHE A 74 -19.00 -9.12 17.63
CA PHE A 74 -17.96 -8.14 17.32
C PHE A 74 -18.54 -6.77 16.90
N ALA A 75 -19.52 -6.77 16.00
CA ALA A 75 -20.21 -5.55 15.57
C ALA A 75 -21.47 -5.22 16.41
N SER A 76 -21.57 -5.76 17.64
CA SER A 76 -22.66 -5.40 18.55
C SER A 76 -22.53 -3.95 19.01
N GLN A 77 -23.66 -3.31 19.33
CA GLN A 77 -23.67 -1.91 19.76
C GLN A 77 -22.81 -1.69 21.01
N GLU A 78 -22.85 -2.60 21.98
CA GLU A 78 -22.05 -2.52 23.20
C GLU A 78 -20.55 -2.61 22.90
N ASN A 79 -20.13 -3.59 22.10
CA ASN A 79 -18.72 -3.73 21.73
C ASN A 79 -18.21 -2.54 20.90
N LEU A 80 -19.04 -2.03 19.97
CA LEU A 80 -18.71 -0.86 19.18
C LEU A 80 -18.60 0.40 20.05
N LEU A 81 -19.47 0.59 21.04
CA LEU A 81 -19.40 1.74 21.95
C LEU A 81 -18.17 1.67 22.85
N SER A 82 -17.88 0.52 23.45
CA SER A 82 -16.69 0.31 24.29
C SER A 82 -15.41 0.50 23.48
N THR A 83 -15.32 -0.13 22.30
CA THR A 83 -14.16 0.03 21.40
C THR A 83 -14.04 1.47 20.91
N SER A 84 -15.14 2.16 20.60
CA SER A 84 -15.11 3.56 20.17
C SER A 84 -14.63 4.50 21.27
N ALA A 85 -14.93 4.23 22.53
CA ALA A 85 -14.40 5.01 23.66
C ALA A 85 -12.88 4.85 23.80
N GLU A 86 -12.36 3.62 23.66
CA GLU A 86 -10.92 3.36 23.66
C GLU A 86 -10.21 3.99 22.45
N LEU A 87 -10.85 3.93 21.26
CA LEU A 87 -10.36 4.59 20.05
C LEU A 87 -10.42 6.11 20.17
N ALA A 88 -11.42 6.67 20.85
CA ALA A 88 -11.53 8.12 21.05
C ALA A 88 -10.33 8.64 21.86
N GLU A 89 -9.97 7.96 22.95
CA GLU A 89 -8.78 8.26 23.74
C GLU A 89 -7.51 8.24 22.87
N LEU A 90 -7.31 7.17 22.10
CA LEU A 90 -6.16 7.04 21.20
C LEU A 90 -6.18 8.11 20.09
N SER A 91 -7.35 8.45 19.55
CA SER A 91 -7.50 9.41 18.46
C SER A 91 -7.12 10.82 18.88
N LEU A 92 -7.40 11.20 20.13
CA LEU A 92 -6.97 12.48 20.70
C LEU A 92 -5.44 12.57 20.79
N VAL A 93 -4.78 11.48 21.21
CA VAL A 93 -3.31 11.40 21.22
C VAL A 93 -2.75 11.43 19.79
N CYS A 94 -3.35 10.69 18.86
CA CYS A 94 -2.96 10.69 17.45
C CYS A 94 -3.12 12.06 16.79
N LEU A 95 -4.14 12.85 17.16
CA LEU A 95 -4.29 14.24 16.70
C LEU A 95 -3.14 15.12 17.20
N GLY A 96 -2.74 14.97 18.46
CA GLY A 96 -1.54 15.64 18.99
C GLY A 96 -0.27 15.23 18.25
N MET A 97 -0.11 13.93 18.00
CA MET A 97 1.01 13.39 17.22
C MET A 97 1.03 13.87 15.77
N ALA A 98 -0.13 14.05 15.14
CA ALA A 98 -0.21 14.60 13.79
C ALA A 98 0.40 16.02 13.75
N VAL A 99 0.13 16.87 14.74
CA VAL A 99 0.73 18.21 14.83
C VAL A 99 2.25 18.13 14.97
N VAL A 100 2.76 17.23 15.83
CA VAL A 100 4.20 17.03 16.02
C VAL A 100 4.88 16.59 14.72
N VAL A 101 4.31 15.61 14.02
CA VAL A 101 4.84 15.12 12.74
C VAL A 101 4.80 16.20 11.66
N ILE A 102 3.70 16.96 11.56
CA ILE A 102 3.59 18.08 10.62
C ILE A 102 4.66 19.16 10.90
N SER A 103 4.99 19.39 12.18
CA SER A 103 6.05 20.34 12.56
C SER A 103 7.48 19.82 12.32
N GLY A 104 7.64 18.58 11.84
CA GLY A 104 8.94 17.96 11.58
C GLY A 104 9.54 17.20 12.78
N GLY A 105 8.78 17.02 13.86
CA GLY A 105 9.16 16.20 15.00
C GLY A 105 8.83 14.73 14.80
N ILE A 106 9.77 13.83 15.11
CA ILE A 106 9.55 12.38 15.13
C ILE A 106 9.60 11.94 16.60
N ASP A 107 8.60 12.36 17.37
CA ASP A 107 8.58 12.06 18.80
C ASP A 107 7.89 10.72 19.08
N LEU A 108 8.68 9.65 19.20
CA LEU A 108 8.17 8.35 19.59
C LEU A 108 7.78 8.28 21.08
N SER A 109 8.20 9.25 21.90
CA SER A 109 8.06 9.18 23.36
C SER A 109 6.60 9.23 23.80
N VAL A 110 5.75 10.01 23.13
CA VAL A 110 4.32 10.13 23.43
C VAL A 110 3.60 8.78 23.31
N GLY A 111 3.93 8.01 22.27
CA GLY A 111 3.37 6.66 22.08
C GLY A 111 3.82 5.69 23.18
N SER A 112 5.09 5.75 23.57
CA SER A 112 5.62 4.91 24.65
C SER A 112 5.02 5.23 26.02
N MET A 113 4.86 6.52 26.36
CA MET A 113 4.24 6.96 27.62
C MET A 113 2.77 6.57 27.68
N PHE A 114 2.03 6.72 26.57
CA PHE A 114 0.63 6.29 26.51
C PHE A 114 0.48 4.79 26.79
N GLY A 115 1.34 3.96 26.18
CA GLY A 115 1.34 2.51 26.39
C GLY A 115 1.68 2.13 27.84
N LEU A 116 2.70 2.76 28.43
CA LEU A 116 3.07 2.55 29.83
C LEU A 116 1.93 2.92 30.78
N CYS A 117 1.35 4.11 30.64
CA CYS A 117 0.21 4.54 31.46
C CYS A 117 -0.97 3.57 31.36
N LYS A 118 -1.31 3.08 30.16
CA LYS A 118 -2.38 2.09 30.00
C LYS A 118 -2.06 0.77 30.70
N MET A 119 -0.84 0.27 30.56
CA MET A 119 -0.41 -0.96 31.24
C MET A 119 -0.44 -0.80 32.75
N ASP A 120 0.02 0.34 33.26
CA ASP A 120 0.01 0.65 34.69
C ASP A 120 -1.41 0.73 35.24
N VAL A 121 -2.33 1.39 34.54
CA VAL A 121 -3.75 1.45 34.91
C VAL A 121 -4.36 0.05 34.94
N ILE A 122 -4.15 -0.76 33.90
CA ILE A 122 -4.66 -2.13 33.86
C ILE A 122 -4.07 -2.96 35.01
N CYS A 123 -2.76 -2.86 35.26
CA CYS A 123 -2.09 -3.55 36.35
C CYS A 123 -2.71 -3.14 37.69
N LEU A 124 -2.85 -1.84 37.96
CA LEU A 124 -3.37 -1.33 39.23
C LEU A 124 -4.85 -1.67 39.45
N VAL A 125 -5.66 -1.72 38.38
CA VAL A 125 -7.07 -2.17 38.44
C VAL A 125 -7.16 -3.68 38.65
N THR A 126 -6.26 -4.46 38.07
CA THR A 126 -6.30 -5.93 38.10
C THR A 126 -5.63 -6.53 39.35
N LEU A 127 -4.61 -5.89 39.90
CA LEU A 127 -3.89 -6.31 41.12
C LEU A 127 -4.81 -6.56 42.33
N PRO A 128 -5.76 -5.68 42.69
CA PRO A 128 -6.70 -5.93 43.78
C PRO A 128 -7.78 -6.96 43.44
N ALA A 129 -7.86 -7.42 42.19
CA ALA A 129 -8.78 -8.47 41.75
C ALA A 129 -8.14 -9.88 41.70
N LEU A 130 -6.85 -10.00 42.04
CA LEU A 130 -6.18 -11.30 42.23
C LEU A 130 -6.53 -11.87 43.63
N PRO A 131 -6.90 -13.17 43.75
CA PRO A 131 -7.09 -13.83 45.04
C PRO A 131 -5.79 -13.97 45.84
#